data_AF-A0AAW4K6R5-F1
#
_entry.id   AF-A0AAW4K6R5-F1
#
_cell.length_a   1.000
_cell.length_b   1.000
_cell.length_c   1.000
_cell.angle_alpha   90.00
_cell.angle_beta   90.00
_cell.angle_gamma   90.00
#
_symmetry.space_group_name_H-M   'P 1'
#
loop_
_entity.id
_entity.type
_entity.pdbx_description
1 polymer ?
#
loop_
_entity_poly.entity_id
_entity_poly.type
_entity_poly.pdbx_seq_one_letter_code
_entity_poly.pdbx_strand_id
1 'polypeptide(L)'
;MTKLEKKKIRLSWKETFVFSIFFMMITTLIKCNYHYYVEKNIPENTSIPNLPKVKITYIGFRPYETEITKSSAETRVYTASLVYPDRTIFKFQNGVYASDLKSVGYRKDVSSDKVKKFVQDYLNEVKESGVLELTYVTSVEKKGEERIFKLKDIGTDYYVLGIHTPAFQTPKHFGSSVIQLFSSVFSVLSFGLIPSYASLQAGTEIKIYDKNLNQLTSMKYDHGYSVLGAIWASSIPEECSRMRCNFLKQVSSPPKFVYQEHGPQFESDIVSFIQTQFPFRK
;
A
#
# COMPACT_ATOMS: atom_id res chain seq x y z
N MET A 1 30.29 32.45 61.19
CA MET A 1 30.11 30.98 61.24
C MET A 1 28.62 30.70 61.46
N THR A 2 27.85 30.51 60.39
CA THR A 2 26.40 30.23 60.45
C THR A 2 26.17 28.81 59.93
N LYS A 3 25.64 27.95 60.79
CA LYS A 3 25.48 26.51 60.59
C LYS A 3 24.18 26.27 59.81
N LEU A 4 24.29 25.80 58.57
CA LEU A 4 23.14 25.42 57.74
C LEU A 4 22.59 24.06 58.22
N GLU A 5 21.39 24.03 58.80
CA GLU A 5 20.69 22.80 59.14
C GLU A 5 20.04 22.19 57.88
N LYS A 6 20.58 21.06 57.40
CA LYS A 6 19.94 20.26 56.35
C LYS A 6 18.79 19.45 56.94
N LYS A 7 17.57 19.94 56.78
CA LYS A 7 16.33 19.21 57.10
C LYS A 7 16.19 18.01 56.16
N LYS A 8 16.45 16.80 56.68
CA LYS A 8 16.35 15.53 55.92
C LYS A 8 14.87 15.14 55.80
N ILE A 9 14.29 15.37 54.63
CA ILE A 9 12.92 14.95 54.29
C ILE A 9 12.90 13.41 54.26
N ARG A 10 12.25 12.76 55.23
CA ARG A 10 11.96 11.32 55.18
C ARG A 10 10.71 11.13 54.33
N LEU A 11 10.90 10.71 53.08
CA LEU A 11 9.82 10.29 52.19
C LEU A 11 9.20 8.99 52.74
N SER A 12 7.89 8.96 52.95
CA SER A 12 7.20 7.80 53.56
C SER A 12 7.08 6.64 52.57
N TRP A 13 7.37 5.41 53.01
CA TRP A 13 7.31 4.21 52.16
C TRP A 13 5.92 3.97 51.53
N LYS A 14 4.85 4.41 52.21
CA LYS A 14 3.48 4.40 51.68
C LYS A 14 3.28 5.40 50.54
N GLU A 15 3.90 6.57 50.61
CA GLU A 15 3.83 7.59 49.54
C GLU A 15 4.56 7.12 48.29
N THR A 16 5.74 6.50 48.43
CA THR A 16 6.47 5.91 47.30
C THR A 16 5.71 4.77 46.63
N PHE A 17 4.95 3.98 47.40
CA PHE A 17 4.17 2.86 46.87
C PHE A 17 2.93 3.35 46.09
N VAL A 18 2.20 4.34 46.62
CA VAL A 18 1.06 4.97 45.93
C VAL A 18 1.51 5.68 44.66
N PHE A 19 2.66 6.38 44.70
CA PHE A 19 3.23 7.04 43.52
C PHE A 19 3.66 6.02 42.45
N SER A 20 4.23 4.88 42.86
CA SER A 20 4.61 3.80 41.95
C SER A 20 3.41 3.12 41.29
N ILE A 21 2.32 2.88 42.03
CA ILE A 21 1.07 2.34 41.48
C ILE A 21 0.40 3.34 40.54
N PHE A 22 0.37 4.62 40.90
CA PHE A 22 -0.19 5.67 40.04
C PHE A 22 0.61 5.83 38.75
N PHE A 23 1.95 5.77 38.83
CA PHE A 23 2.82 5.76 37.66
C PHE A 23 2.66 4.50 36.80
N MET A 24 2.47 3.31 37.41
CA MET A 24 2.13 2.09 36.68
C MET A 24 0.76 2.20 35.98
N MET A 25 -0.25 2.75 36.64
CA MET A 25 -1.56 3.00 36.04
C MET A 25 -1.47 3.99 34.87
N ILE A 26 -0.75 5.10 35.03
CA ILE A 26 -0.51 6.08 33.97
C ILE A 26 0.23 5.45 32.78
N THR A 27 1.30 4.69 33.02
CA THR A 27 2.04 4.02 31.94
C THR A 27 1.21 2.95 31.22
N THR A 28 0.24 2.32 31.88
CA THR A 28 -0.72 1.40 31.22
C THR A 28 -1.81 2.12 30.41
N LEU A 29 -2.09 3.39 30.71
CA LEU A 29 -3.09 4.22 30.04
C LEU A 29 -2.51 5.07 28.89
N ILE A 30 -1.19 5.33 28.88
CA ILE A 30 -0.50 6.01 27.77
C ILE A 30 -0.29 5.02 26.63
N LYS A 31 -1.34 4.78 25.86
CA LYS A 31 -1.27 4.09 24.57
C LYS A 31 -1.44 5.15 23.49
N CYS A 32 -0.35 5.63 22.91
CA CYS A 32 -0.48 6.46 21.71
C CYS A 32 -1.10 5.59 20.62
N ASN A 33 -2.21 6.05 20.07
CA ASN A 33 -2.90 5.36 18.99
C ASN A 33 -2.85 6.23 17.74
N TYR A 34 -2.98 5.57 16.59
CA TYR A 34 -3.11 6.24 15.31
C TYR A 34 -4.53 6.07 14.79
N HIS A 35 -5.14 7.18 14.41
CA HIS A 35 -6.40 7.24 13.70
C HIS A 35 -6.13 7.58 12.24
N TYR A 36 -6.52 6.69 11.34
CA TYR A 36 -6.39 6.87 9.90
C TYR A 36 -7.71 7.36 9.32
N TYR A 37 -7.66 8.52 8.68
CA TYR A 37 -8.75 9.11 7.92
C TYR A 37 -8.54 8.78 6.44
N VAL A 38 -9.26 7.76 5.97
CA VAL A 38 -9.25 7.33 4.56
C VAL A 38 -10.50 7.86 3.88
N GLU A 39 -10.34 8.42 2.68
CA GLU A 39 -11.45 8.98 1.91
C GLU A 39 -12.31 7.86 1.31
N LYS A 40 -13.50 7.67 1.88
CA LYS A 40 -14.46 6.64 1.43
C LYS A 40 -15.46 7.23 0.44
N ASN A 41 -15.00 7.71 -0.70
CA ASN A 41 -15.89 8.21 -1.76
C ASN A 41 -16.44 7.10 -2.67
N ILE A 42 -16.69 5.91 -2.11
CA ILE A 42 -17.21 4.76 -2.86
C ILE A 42 -18.73 4.81 -2.76
N PRO A 43 -19.47 4.95 -3.87
CA PRO A 43 -20.92 4.84 -3.82
C PRO A 43 -21.28 3.42 -3.34
N GLU A 44 -21.96 3.32 -2.19
CA GLU A 44 -22.33 2.05 -1.55
C GLU A 44 -23.15 1.12 -2.47
N ASN A 45 -23.78 1.68 -3.52
CA ASN A 45 -24.59 0.96 -4.50
C ASN A 45 -23.96 0.93 -5.92
N THR A 46 -22.64 0.91 -6.05
CA THR A 46 -22.01 0.77 -7.36
C THR A 46 -22.35 -0.60 -7.97
N SER A 47 -23.36 -0.64 -8.84
CA SER A 47 -23.76 -1.86 -9.53
C SER A 47 -22.70 -2.22 -10.56
N ILE A 48 -21.97 -3.30 -10.32
CA ILE A 48 -20.96 -3.80 -11.27
C ILE A 48 -21.68 -4.62 -12.36
N PRO A 49 -21.66 -4.19 -13.62
CA PRO A 49 -22.27 -4.97 -14.70
C PRO A 49 -21.60 -6.33 -14.85
N ASN A 50 -22.35 -7.35 -15.23
CA ASN A 50 -21.78 -8.67 -15.49
C ASN A 50 -21.32 -8.79 -16.96
N LEU A 51 -20.11 -9.28 -17.18
CA LEU A 51 -19.50 -9.51 -18.48
C LEU A 51 -19.21 -11.00 -18.72
N PRO A 52 -20.23 -11.87 -18.81
CA PRO A 52 -20.04 -13.33 -18.82
C PRO A 52 -19.28 -13.86 -20.05
N LYS A 53 -19.21 -13.07 -21.13
CA LYS A 53 -18.55 -13.48 -22.39
C LYS A 53 -17.11 -12.97 -22.52
N VAL A 54 -16.61 -12.21 -21.54
CA VAL A 54 -15.31 -11.52 -21.62
C VAL A 54 -14.37 -12.05 -20.56
N LYS A 55 -13.20 -12.50 -20.97
CA LYS A 55 -12.20 -13.04 -20.06
C LYS A 55 -11.21 -11.95 -19.67
N ILE A 56 -11.39 -11.42 -18.46
CA ILE A 56 -10.52 -10.40 -17.88
C ILE A 56 -9.52 -11.07 -16.93
N THR A 57 -8.24 -10.73 -17.09
CA THR A 57 -7.17 -11.21 -16.21
C THR A 57 -6.52 -10.05 -15.47
N TYR A 58 -6.51 -10.14 -14.14
CA TYR A 58 -5.92 -9.14 -13.26
C TYR A 58 -4.50 -9.52 -12.85
N ILE A 59 -3.62 -8.53 -12.81
CA ILE A 59 -2.22 -8.66 -12.43
C ILE A 59 -1.89 -7.52 -11.45
N GLY A 60 -1.18 -7.82 -10.37
CA GLY A 60 -0.84 -6.83 -9.34
C GLY A 60 -1.94 -6.65 -8.29
N PHE A 61 -2.32 -5.40 -7.99
CA PHE A 61 -3.15 -5.02 -6.83
C PHE A 61 -2.55 -5.53 -5.52
N ARG A 62 -1.25 -5.29 -5.34
CA ARG A 62 -0.44 -5.75 -4.21
C ARG A 62 0.00 -4.56 -3.35
N PRO A 63 -0.15 -4.62 -2.02
CA PRO A 63 0.43 -3.61 -1.16
C PRO A 63 1.96 -3.75 -1.14
N TYR A 64 2.65 -2.70 -0.71
CA TYR A 64 4.08 -2.74 -0.43
C TYR A 64 4.32 -2.93 1.06
N GLU A 65 5.42 -3.59 1.37
CA GLU A 65 6.03 -3.55 2.69
C GLU A 65 7.44 -2.97 2.59
N THR A 66 7.79 -2.14 3.57
CA THR A 66 9.13 -1.56 3.70
C THR A 66 9.97 -2.36 4.69
N GLU A 67 11.18 -2.73 4.27
CA GLU A 67 12.20 -3.39 5.07
C GLU A 67 13.55 -2.66 4.98
N ILE A 68 14.40 -2.84 5.99
CA ILE A 68 15.79 -2.35 5.97
C ILE A 68 16.65 -3.46 5.37
N THR A 69 17.15 -3.26 4.16
CA THR A 69 17.94 -4.28 3.43
C THR A 69 19.44 -4.14 3.66
N LYS A 70 19.93 -2.94 3.99
CA LYS A 70 21.31 -2.72 4.44
C LYS A 70 21.31 -1.78 5.63
N SER A 71 21.98 -2.18 6.70
CA SER A 71 22.23 -1.35 7.87
C SER A 71 23.71 -1.37 8.19
N SER A 72 24.37 -0.21 8.04
CA SER A 72 25.73 0.03 8.52
C SER A 72 25.71 1.18 9.54
N ALA A 73 26.86 1.48 10.16
CA ALA A 73 26.98 2.58 11.11
C ALA A 73 26.62 3.96 10.50
N GLU A 74 26.75 4.11 9.18
CA GLU A 74 26.56 5.39 8.47
C GLU A 74 25.38 5.39 7.49
N THR A 75 24.97 4.21 6.98
CA THR A 75 23.92 4.11 5.95
C THR A 75 22.86 3.08 6.29
N ARG A 76 21.60 3.49 6.16
CA ARG A 76 20.43 2.61 6.16
C ARG A 76 19.76 2.68 4.80
N VAL A 77 19.64 1.55 4.13
CA VAL A 77 18.92 1.43 2.86
C VAL A 77 17.58 0.76 3.12
N TYR A 78 16.51 1.45 2.72
CA TYR A 78 15.14 0.94 2.80
C TYR A 78 14.72 0.43 1.42
N THR A 79 14.04 -0.71 1.40
CA THR A 79 13.48 -1.29 0.18
C THR A 79 12.00 -1.53 0.40
N ALA A 80 11.18 -1.06 -0.54
CA ALA A 80 9.76 -1.38 -0.62
C ALA A 80 9.57 -2.52 -1.62
N SER A 81 8.93 -3.59 -1.18
CA SER A 81 8.67 -4.79 -1.97
C SER A 81 7.19 -5.13 -1.95
N LEU A 82 6.64 -5.62 -3.07
CA LEU A 82 5.28 -6.17 -3.10
C LEU A 82 5.13 -7.34 -2.12
N VAL A 83 4.02 -7.37 -1.40
CA VAL A 83 3.71 -8.43 -0.43
C VAL A 83 2.96 -9.58 -1.10
N TYR A 84 3.36 -10.81 -0.80
CA TYR A 84 2.71 -12.05 -1.24
C TYR A 84 2.43 -12.96 -0.01
N PRO A 85 1.35 -13.75 -0.01
CA PRO A 85 0.33 -13.92 -1.05
C PRO A 85 -0.79 -12.86 -0.98
N ASP A 86 -0.64 -11.85 -0.13
CA ASP A 86 -1.70 -10.87 0.14
C ASP A 86 -2.00 -9.98 -1.07
N ARG A 87 -3.28 -9.94 -1.44
CA ARG A 87 -3.80 -8.97 -2.42
C ARG A 87 -4.54 -7.88 -1.68
N THR A 88 -4.44 -6.66 -2.18
CA THR A 88 -5.27 -5.54 -1.73
C THR A 88 -6.74 -5.84 -2.01
N ILE A 89 -7.06 -6.17 -3.26
CA ILE A 89 -8.38 -6.60 -3.67
C ILE A 89 -8.38 -8.13 -3.70
N PHE A 90 -9.23 -8.76 -2.89
CA PHE A 90 -9.19 -10.22 -2.75
C PHE A 90 -9.67 -10.92 -4.03
N LYS A 91 -10.76 -10.42 -4.60
CA LYS A 91 -11.41 -10.98 -5.78
C LYS A 91 -12.22 -9.90 -6.50
N PHE A 92 -12.21 -9.96 -7.83
CA PHE A 92 -13.13 -9.21 -8.69
C PHE A 92 -14.29 -10.11 -9.13
N GLN A 93 -15.47 -9.53 -9.35
CA GLN A 93 -16.66 -10.23 -9.83
C GLN A 93 -16.48 -10.71 -11.28
N ASN A 94 -15.86 -9.89 -12.13
CA ASN A 94 -15.67 -10.10 -13.57
C ASN A 94 -14.21 -10.37 -13.90
N GLY A 95 -13.83 -11.65 -13.93
CA GLY A 95 -12.47 -12.08 -14.26
C GLY A 95 -11.74 -12.72 -13.09
N VAL A 96 -10.47 -13.02 -13.30
CA VAL A 96 -9.64 -13.77 -12.34
C VAL A 96 -8.22 -13.24 -12.33
N TYR A 97 -7.46 -13.52 -11.28
CA TYR A 97 -6.06 -13.14 -11.23
C TYR A 97 -5.20 -14.09 -12.08
N ALA A 98 -4.12 -13.56 -12.66
CA ALA A 98 -3.21 -14.31 -13.50
C ALA A 98 -2.61 -15.54 -12.81
N SER A 99 -2.32 -15.45 -11.51
CA SER A 99 -1.77 -16.57 -10.74
C SER A 99 -2.73 -17.76 -10.59
N ASP A 100 -4.02 -17.54 -10.80
CA ASP A 100 -5.06 -18.55 -10.64
C ASP A 100 -5.34 -19.27 -11.97
N LEU A 101 -4.71 -18.81 -13.07
CA LEU A 101 -4.85 -19.36 -14.41
C LEU A 101 -3.72 -20.33 -14.76
N LYS A 102 -4.06 -21.38 -15.52
CA LYS A 102 -3.09 -22.32 -16.09
C LYS A 102 -2.84 -21.97 -17.55
N SER A 103 -1.57 -21.91 -17.93
CA SER A 103 -1.17 -21.73 -19.32
C SER A 103 -1.32 -23.03 -20.10
N VAL A 104 -1.87 -22.94 -21.32
CA VAL A 104 -1.98 -24.06 -22.27
C VAL A 104 -0.79 -24.06 -23.26
N GLY A 105 0.03 -23.01 -23.26
CA GLY A 105 1.17 -22.89 -24.15
C GLY A 105 1.72 -21.47 -24.25
N TYR A 106 2.25 -21.11 -25.40
CA TYR A 106 2.74 -19.77 -25.69
C TYR A 106 2.10 -19.21 -26.95
N ARG A 107 1.68 -17.95 -26.88
CA ARG A 107 1.15 -17.20 -28.02
C ARG A 107 2.30 -16.86 -28.97
N LYS A 108 2.16 -17.25 -30.24
CA LYS A 108 3.16 -16.98 -31.30
C LYS A 108 2.83 -15.75 -32.14
N ASP A 109 1.61 -15.25 -32.03
CA ASP A 109 1.07 -14.11 -32.75
C ASP A 109 1.41 -12.75 -32.10
N VAL A 110 1.90 -12.76 -30.85
CA VAL A 110 2.42 -11.57 -30.17
C VAL A 110 3.95 -11.58 -30.23
N SER A 111 4.54 -10.50 -30.76
CA SER A 111 5.99 -10.40 -30.92
C SER A 111 6.71 -10.29 -29.57
N SER A 112 7.94 -10.82 -29.50
CA SER A 112 8.79 -10.75 -28.30
C SER A 112 9.00 -9.31 -27.81
N ASP A 113 9.13 -8.34 -28.72
CA ASP A 113 9.31 -6.93 -28.36
C ASP A 113 8.08 -6.34 -27.65
N LYS A 114 6.86 -6.73 -28.05
CA LYS A 114 5.65 -6.30 -27.35
C LYS A 114 5.57 -6.88 -25.94
N VAL A 115 5.92 -8.16 -25.79
CA VAL A 115 5.96 -8.82 -24.47
C VAL A 115 7.04 -8.17 -23.60
N LYS A 116 8.21 -7.90 -24.16
CA LYS A 116 9.31 -7.21 -23.47
C LYS A 116 8.89 -5.82 -23.00
N LYS A 117 8.24 -5.03 -23.86
CA LYS A 117 7.72 -3.70 -23.50
C LYS A 117 6.72 -3.80 -22.35
N PHE A 118 5.74 -4.70 -22.44
CA PHE A 118 4.77 -4.93 -21.36
C PHE A 118 5.44 -5.28 -20.02
N VAL A 119 6.43 -6.18 -20.05
CA VAL A 119 7.23 -6.56 -18.88
C VAL A 119 7.99 -5.35 -18.32
N GLN A 120 8.64 -4.57 -19.16
CA GLN A 120 9.38 -3.37 -18.76
C GLN A 120 8.46 -2.30 -18.18
N ASP A 121 7.32 -2.04 -18.81
CA ASP A 121 6.34 -1.05 -18.35
C ASP A 121 5.85 -1.36 -16.92
N TYR A 122 5.67 -2.64 -16.59
CA TYR A 122 5.33 -3.05 -15.22
C TYR A 122 6.53 -2.96 -14.27
N LEU A 123 7.67 -3.55 -14.62
CA LEU A 123 8.87 -3.56 -13.76
C LEU A 123 9.46 -2.16 -13.56
N ASN A 124 9.21 -1.20 -14.44
CA ASN A 124 9.63 0.18 -14.24
C ASN A 124 8.94 0.82 -13.02
N GLU A 125 7.72 0.39 -12.71
CA GLU A 125 6.95 0.88 -11.55
C GLU A 125 7.27 0.08 -10.29
N VAL A 126 7.13 -1.25 -10.33
CA VAL A 126 7.21 -2.13 -9.14
C VAL A 126 8.60 -2.75 -8.90
N LYS A 127 9.55 -2.48 -9.80
CA LYS A 127 10.93 -3.01 -9.78
C LYS A 127 10.95 -4.54 -9.66
N GLU A 128 12.03 -5.09 -9.12
CA GLU A 128 12.28 -6.53 -9.04
C GLU A 128 11.19 -7.29 -8.26
N SER A 129 10.51 -6.64 -7.32
CA SER A 129 9.44 -7.26 -6.52
C SER A 129 8.20 -7.66 -7.34
N GLY A 130 8.04 -7.10 -8.55
CA GLY A 130 6.99 -7.44 -9.50
C GLY A 130 7.28 -8.62 -10.42
N VAL A 131 8.50 -9.16 -10.41
CA VAL A 131 8.88 -10.24 -11.35
C VAL A 131 7.96 -11.44 -11.19
N LEU A 132 7.59 -11.80 -9.96
CA LEU A 132 6.71 -12.95 -9.69
C LEU A 132 5.34 -12.80 -10.38
N GLU A 133 4.69 -11.63 -10.33
CA GLU A 133 3.41 -11.38 -11.02
C GLU A 133 3.53 -11.60 -12.54
N LEU A 134 4.65 -11.19 -13.13
CA LEU A 134 4.89 -11.39 -14.56
C LEU A 134 5.17 -12.83 -14.94
N THR A 135 5.68 -13.67 -14.03
CA THR A 135 5.91 -15.09 -14.33
C THR A 135 4.61 -15.85 -14.59
N TYR A 136 3.46 -15.37 -14.12
CA TYR A 136 2.16 -16.02 -14.40
C TYR A 136 1.69 -15.77 -15.83
N VAL A 137 2.14 -14.68 -16.45
CA VAL A 137 1.66 -14.23 -17.77
C VAL A 137 2.73 -14.36 -18.85
N THR A 138 4.00 -14.29 -18.48
CA THR A 138 5.13 -14.27 -19.41
C THR A 138 6.18 -15.31 -19.04
N SER A 139 7.04 -15.64 -19.99
CA SER A 139 8.27 -16.38 -19.74
C SER A 139 9.41 -15.79 -20.55
N VAL A 140 10.64 -16.03 -20.08
CA VAL A 140 11.85 -15.60 -20.77
C VAL A 140 12.67 -16.84 -21.12
N GLU A 141 12.98 -17.00 -22.40
CA GLU A 141 13.89 -18.02 -22.87
C GLU A 141 15.21 -17.38 -23.29
N LYS A 142 16.31 -17.93 -22.80
CA LYS A 142 17.66 -17.52 -23.21
C LYS A 142 18.06 -18.34 -24.44
N LYS A 143 18.24 -17.67 -25.59
CA LYS A 143 18.83 -18.27 -26.79
C LYS A 143 20.17 -17.59 -27.06
N GLY A 144 21.25 -18.20 -26.56
CA GLY A 144 22.58 -17.59 -26.63
C GLY A 144 22.67 -16.30 -25.79
N GLU A 145 23.01 -15.19 -26.44
CA GLU A 145 23.04 -13.86 -25.81
C GLU A 145 21.67 -13.16 -25.82
N GLU A 146 20.74 -13.58 -26.67
CA GLU A 146 19.42 -12.95 -26.77
C GLU A 146 18.42 -13.55 -25.79
N ARG A 147 17.59 -12.67 -25.21
CA ARG A 147 16.47 -13.03 -24.35
C ARG A 147 15.18 -12.89 -25.14
N ILE A 148 14.50 -14.01 -25.36
CA ILE A 148 13.21 -14.06 -26.05
C ILE A 148 12.11 -14.03 -24.99
N PHE A 149 11.26 -13.02 -25.07
CA PHE A 149 10.10 -12.86 -24.19
C PHE A 149 8.89 -13.51 -24.85
N LYS A 150 8.21 -14.41 -24.13
CA LYS A 150 7.04 -15.14 -24.60
C LYS A 150 5.83 -14.83 -23.74
N LEU A 151 4.68 -14.67 -24.39
CA LEU A 151 3.39 -14.53 -23.71
C LEU A 151 2.77 -15.92 -23.53
N LYS A 152 2.38 -16.25 -22.30
CA LYS A 152 1.65 -17.48 -21.99
C LYS A 152 0.24 -17.40 -22.55
N ASP A 153 -0.24 -18.51 -23.11
CA ASP A 153 -1.62 -18.59 -23.55
C ASP A 153 -2.52 -19.01 -22.39
N ILE A 154 -3.12 -18.00 -21.76
CA ILE A 154 -4.06 -18.13 -20.64
C ILE A 154 -5.51 -17.80 -21.06
N GLY A 155 -5.80 -17.73 -22.36
CA GLY A 155 -7.15 -17.52 -22.88
C GLY A 155 -7.81 -16.21 -22.47
N THR A 156 -7.04 -15.13 -22.32
CA THR A 156 -7.49 -13.81 -21.86
C THR A 156 -7.86 -12.87 -23.01
N ASP A 157 -8.93 -12.11 -22.86
CA ASP A 157 -9.35 -11.05 -23.79
C ASP A 157 -8.75 -9.68 -23.42
N TYR A 158 -8.63 -9.41 -22.11
CA TYR A 158 -8.08 -8.17 -21.56
C TYR A 158 -7.17 -8.43 -20.36
N TYR A 159 -6.00 -7.81 -20.35
CA TYR A 159 -5.11 -7.78 -19.19
C TYR A 159 -5.28 -6.46 -18.44
N VAL A 160 -5.46 -6.54 -17.13
CA VAL A 160 -5.63 -5.38 -16.25
C VAL A 160 -4.49 -5.38 -15.23
N LEU A 161 -3.59 -4.40 -15.35
CA LEU A 161 -2.52 -4.17 -14.40
C LEU A 161 -2.99 -3.16 -13.35
N GLY A 162 -2.97 -3.53 -12.07
CA GLY A 162 -3.18 -2.61 -10.95
C GLY A 162 -1.89 -2.36 -10.18
N ILE A 163 -1.50 -1.09 -10.07
CA ILE A 163 -0.26 -0.68 -9.40
C ILE A 163 -0.60 0.37 -8.35
N HIS A 164 -0.31 0.08 -7.08
CA HIS A 164 -0.42 1.09 -6.03
C HIS A 164 0.81 1.98 -6.05
N THR A 165 0.61 3.26 -5.80
CA THR A 165 1.65 4.27 -5.66
C THR A 165 1.34 5.14 -4.44
N PRO A 166 2.32 5.83 -3.86
CA PRO A 166 3.75 5.57 -3.96
C PRO A 166 4.17 4.30 -3.18
N ALA A 167 5.35 3.74 -3.47
CA ALA A 167 5.87 2.57 -2.74
C ALA A 167 6.29 2.90 -1.28
N PHE A 168 6.68 4.15 -1.04
CA PHE A 168 6.97 4.70 0.29
C PHE A 168 5.99 5.84 0.59
N GLN A 169 5.59 5.99 1.85
CA GLN A 169 4.73 7.10 2.27
C GLN A 169 5.40 8.43 1.98
N THR A 170 4.69 9.27 1.22
CA THR A 170 5.11 10.64 0.92
C THR A 170 4.02 11.62 1.36
N PRO A 171 4.38 12.81 1.88
CA PRO A 171 3.42 13.84 2.19
C PRO A 171 2.65 14.33 0.95
N LYS A 172 1.38 14.70 1.10
CA LYS A 172 0.52 15.14 -0.03
C LYS A 172 1.07 16.36 -0.75
N HIS A 173 1.53 17.35 0.02
CA HIS A 173 2.17 18.56 -0.49
C HIS A 173 3.27 19.04 0.45
N PHE A 174 4.15 19.94 0.00
CA PHE A 174 5.25 20.47 0.82
C PHE A 174 4.78 21.05 2.17
N GLY A 175 3.64 21.76 2.20
CA GLY A 175 3.06 22.31 3.43
C GLY A 175 2.64 21.24 4.44
N SER A 176 2.21 20.07 3.98
CA SER A 176 1.87 18.95 4.87
C SER A 176 3.10 18.37 5.58
N SER A 177 4.28 18.40 4.93
CA SER A 177 5.55 18.00 5.54
C SER A 177 5.92 18.90 6.72
N VAL A 178 5.67 20.21 6.61
CA VAL A 178 5.94 21.18 7.66
C VAL A 178 5.02 20.94 8.86
N ILE A 179 3.71 20.80 8.62
CA ILE A 179 2.73 20.50 9.67
C ILE A 179 3.08 19.18 10.37
N GLN A 180 3.47 18.16 9.61
CA GLN A 180 3.88 16.88 10.17
C GLN A 180 5.10 17.01 11.07
N LEU A 181 6.13 17.73 10.65
CA LEU A 181 7.34 17.93 11.45
C LEU A 181 7.02 18.66 12.77
N PHE A 182 6.33 19.79 12.70
CA PHE A 182 6.01 20.58 13.89
C PHE A 182 5.05 19.85 14.83
N SER A 183 3.97 19.28 14.31
CA SER A 183 3.01 18.52 15.13
C SER A 183 3.69 17.31 15.79
N SER A 184 4.60 16.62 15.11
CA SER A 184 5.37 15.52 15.69
C SER A 184 6.28 15.98 16.83
N VAL A 185 7.00 17.10 16.68
CA VAL A 185 7.84 17.67 17.74
C VAL A 185 7.02 18.04 18.97
N PHE A 186 5.92 18.78 18.79
CA PHE A 186 5.05 19.15 19.91
C PHE A 186 4.34 17.94 20.53
N SER A 187 4.01 16.92 19.74
CA SER A 187 3.47 15.66 20.24
C SER A 187 4.48 14.95 21.13
N VAL A 188 5.74 14.84 20.72
CA VAL A 188 6.81 14.25 21.56
C VAL A 188 7.02 15.06 22.85
N LEU A 189 7.13 16.38 22.75
CA LEU A 189 7.32 17.27 23.92
C LEU A 189 6.16 17.22 24.91
N SER A 190 4.95 16.98 24.43
CA SER A 190 3.73 16.88 25.24
C SER A 190 3.33 15.45 25.59
N PHE A 191 4.21 14.46 25.35
CA PHE A 191 3.94 13.04 25.55
C PHE A 191 2.65 12.54 24.86
N GLY A 192 2.36 13.07 23.69
CA GLY A 192 1.22 12.71 22.85
C GLY A 192 -0.12 13.32 23.28
N LEU A 193 -0.11 14.30 24.19
CA LEU A 193 -1.29 15.14 24.50
C LEU A 193 -1.64 16.03 23.31
N ILE A 194 -0.64 16.68 22.71
CA ILE A 194 -0.79 17.36 21.41
C ILE A 194 -0.67 16.29 20.32
N PRO A 195 -1.60 16.24 19.36
CA PRO A 195 -1.56 15.23 18.31
C PRO A 195 -0.41 15.46 17.33
N SER A 196 0.17 14.38 16.84
CA SER A 196 0.93 14.38 15.59
C SER A 196 -0.04 14.21 14.43
N TYR A 197 0.18 14.94 13.33
CA TYR A 197 -0.68 14.90 12.16
C TYR A 197 0.15 14.71 10.89
N ALA A 198 -0.27 13.83 10.00
CA ALA A 198 0.33 13.68 8.69
C ALA A 198 -0.76 13.60 7.62
N SER A 199 -0.52 14.21 6.46
CA SER A 199 -1.37 14.04 5.27
C SER A 199 -0.51 13.43 4.17
N LEU A 200 -0.88 12.24 3.73
CA LEU A 200 -0.04 11.33 2.95
C LEU A 200 -0.70 11.02 1.61
N GLN A 201 0.14 10.79 0.59
CA GLN A 201 -0.28 10.35 -0.72
C GLN A 201 -0.51 8.85 -0.74
N ALA A 202 -1.55 8.45 -1.45
CA ALA A 202 -1.75 7.10 -1.93
C ALA A 202 -2.56 7.18 -3.21
N GLY A 203 -2.31 6.27 -4.15
CA GLY A 203 -3.01 6.22 -5.41
C GLY A 203 -2.92 4.83 -6.04
N THR A 204 -3.79 4.58 -6.99
CA THR A 204 -3.79 3.36 -7.80
C THR A 204 -3.78 3.74 -9.27
N GLU A 205 -2.85 3.19 -10.04
CA GLU A 205 -2.88 3.25 -11.49
C GLU A 205 -3.35 1.91 -12.04
N ILE A 206 -4.37 1.95 -12.89
CA ILE A 206 -4.94 0.79 -13.57
C ILE A 206 -4.70 0.94 -15.06
N LYS A 207 -3.92 0.03 -15.65
CA LYS A 207 -3.66 -0.01 -17.09
C LYS A 207 -4.37 -1.20 -17.71
N ILE A 208 -5.17 -0.96 -18.76
CA ILE A 208 -5.92 -2.00 -19.47
C ILE A 208 -5.26 -2.24 -20.82
N TYR A 209 -4.99 -3.51 -21.13
CA TYR A 209 -4.42 -3.96 -22.38
C TYR A 209 -5.37 -4.94 -23.07
N ASP A 210 -5.35 -4.97 -24.40
CA ASP A 210 -6.00 -6.03 -25.16
C ASP A 210 -5.23 -7.36 -25.09
N LYS A 211 -5.81 -8.43 -25.67
CA LYS A 211 -5.20 -9.76 -25.79
C LYS A 211 -3.84 -9.79 -26.51
N ASN A 212 -3.46 -8.72 -27.21
CA ASN A 212 -2.21 -8.60 -27.97
C ASN A 212 -1.21 -7.64 -27.31
N LEU A 213 -1.46 -7.28 -26.04
CA LEU A 213 -0.65 -6.37 -25.22
C LEU A 213 -0.59 -4.93 -25.75
N ASN A 214 -1.59 -4.48 -26.52
CA ASN A 214 -1.73 -3.07 -26.83
C ASN A 214 -2.45 -2.38 -25.67
N GLN A 215 -1.83 -1.34 -25.09
CA GLN A 215 -2.47 -0.55 -24.03
C GLN A 215 -3.65 0.23 -24.61
N LEU A 216 -4.82 0.05 -24.01
CA LEU A 216 -6.07 0.70 -24.42
C LEU A 216 -6.34 1.97 -23.60
N THR A 217 -6.07 1.93 -22.30
CA THR A 217 -6.25 3.07 -21.40
C THR A 217 -5.41 2.95 -20.13
N SER A 218 -5.22 4.06 -19.43
CA SER A 218 -4.69 4.14 -18.07
C SER A 218 -5.60 5.02 -17.21
N MET A 219 -6.05 4.50 -16.07
CA MET A 219 -6.90 5.17 -15.10
C MET A 219 -6.08 5.43 -13.82
N LYS A 220 -6.13 6.64 -13.29
CA LYS A 220 -5.42 7.01 -12.07
C LYS A 220 -6.41 7.44 -10.99
N TYR A 221 -6.24 6.88 -9.81
CA TYR A 221 -7.07 7.14 -8.64
C TYR A 221 -6.21 7.75 -7.53
N ASP A 222 -6.68 8.83 -6.91
CA ASP A 222 -6.10 9.42 -5.69
C ASP A 222 -6.87 8.87 -4.48
N HIS A 223 -6.12 8.33 -3.52
CA HIS A 223 -6.59 7.76 -2.26
C HIS A 223 -5.83 8.38 -1.08
N GLY A 224 -5.39 9.63 -1.22
CA GLY A 224 -4.71 10.35 -0.15
C GLY A 224 -5.46 10.24 1.18
N TYR A 225 -4.71 10.06 2.24
CA TYR A 225 -5.25 9.81 3.57
C TYR A 225 -4.51 10.66 4.60
N SER A 226 -5.11 10.84 5.76
CA SER A 226 -4.49 11.57 6.85
C SER A 226 -4.41 10.70 8.10
N VAL A 227 -3.40 10.96 8.93
CA VAL A 227 -3.12 10.18 10.14
C VAL A 227 -3.01 11.13 11.31
N LEU A 228 -3.72 10.83 12.39
CA LEU A 228 -3.64 11.55 13.65
C LEU A 228 -3.14 10.60 14.75
N GLY A 229 -2.01 10.94 15.36
CA GLY A 229 -1.41 10.18 16.47
C GLY A 229 -1.54 10.93 17.78
N ALA A 230 -2.24 10.37 18.77
CA ALA A 230 -2.35 10.95 20.12
C ALA A 230 -2.65 9.88 21.16
N ILE A 231 -2.44 10.19 22.45
CA ILE A 231 -2.78 9.27 23.55
C ILE A 231 -4.28 9.09 23.75
N TRP A 232 -5.07 10.09 23.36
CA TRP A 232 -6.53 10.11 23.44
C TRP A 232 -7.20 9.70 22.12
N ALA A 233 -6.43 9.53 21.04
CA ALA A 233 -6.99 9.12 19.76
C ALA A 233 -7.54 7.69 19.85
N SER A 234 -8.67 7.46 19.19
CA SER A 234 -9.14 6.11 18.91
C SER A 234 -8.24 5.44 17.86
N SER A 235 -8.01 4.14 18.00
CA SER A 235 -7.30 3.38 16.98
C SER A 235 -8.24 2.99 15.85
N ILE A 236 -8.07 3.59 14.69
CA ILE A 236 -8.83 3.22 13.49
C ILE A 236 -7.83 3.01 12.35
N PRO A 237 -7.71 1.79 11.80
CA PRO A 237 -8.34 0.54 12.26
C PRO A 237 -7.81 0.05 13.63
N GLU A 238 -8.54 -0.85 14.30
CA GLU A 238 -8.20 -1.33 15.66
C GLU A 238 -6.83 -2.04 15.74
N GLU A 239 -6.40 -2.63 14.62
CA GLU A 239 -5.10 -3.27 14.46
C GLU A 239 -3.92 -2.29 14.66
N CYS A 240 -4.15 -0.98 14.48
CA CYS A 240 -3.18 0.08 14.71
C CYS A 240 -3.03 0.51 16.18
N SER A 241 -3.69 -0.20 17.11
CA SER A 241 -3.68 0.15 18.52
C SER A 241 -2.29 -0.04 19.13
N ARG A 242 -1.95 0.76 20.15
CA ARG A 242 -0.63 0.73 20.82
C ARG A 242 0.54 0.90 19.83
N MET A 243 0.38 1.83 18.88
CA MET A 243 1.41 2.20 17.92
C MET A 243 1.88 1.06 16.98
N ARG A 244 1.14 -0.06 16.88
CA ARG A 244 1.50 -1.22 16.04
C ARG A 244 1.71 -0.88 14.57
N CYS A 245 0.97 0.11 14.06
CA CYS A 245 1.08 0.50 12.66
C CYS A 245 2.29 1.39 12.33
N ASN A 246 3.03 1.97 13.29
CA ASN A 246 4.09 2.92 12.93
C ASN A 246 5.14 3.31 14.01
N PHE A 247 5.23 2.68 15.19
CA PHE A 247 6.15 3.20 16.23
C PHE A 247 7.65 3.13 15.87
N LEU A 248 8.06 2.15 15.05
CA LEU A 248 9.48 1.81 14.88
C LEU A 248 10.02 2.04 13.46
N LYS A 249 9.16 2.32 12.47
CA LYS A 249 9.58 2.48 11.07
C LYS A 249 9.65 3.97 10.72
N GLN A 250 10.87 4.51 10.56
CA GLN A 250 11.09 5.88 10.05
C GLN A 250 10.63 6.06 8.60
N VAL A 251 10.59 4.96 7.83
CA VAL A 251 10.10 4.90 6.46
C VAL A 251 9.16 3.70 6.36
N SER A 252 7.94 3.94 5.91
CA SER A 252 6.91 2.90 5.72
C SER A 252 6.21 3.05 4.39
N SER A 253 5.50 2.02 3.96
CA SER A 253 4.64 2.01 2.78
C SER A 253 3.21 2.40 3.16
N PRO A 254 2.39 2.96 2.26
CA PRO A 254 0.99 3.16 2.53
C PRO A 254 0.31 1.84 2.94
N PRO A 255 -0.49 1.83 4.03
CA PRO A 255 -1.05 0.61 4.55
C PRO A 255 -2.13 0.06 3.62
N LYS A 256 -2.25 -1.27 3.61
CA LYS A 256 -3.14 -2.01 2.70
C LYS A 256 -4.58 -1.46 2.70
N PHE A 257 -5.15 -1.22 3.87
CA PHE A 257 -6.56 -0.80 4.04
C PHE A 257 -6.92 0.52 3.34
N VAL A 258 -5.93 1.38 3.01
CA VAL A 258 -6.16 2.61 2.23
C VAL A 258 -6.69 2.29 0.83
N TYR A 259 -6.36 1.12 0.29
CA TYR A 259 -6.71 0.72 -1.06
C TYR A 259 -7.82 -0.34 -1.13
N GLN A 260 -8.01 -1.12 -0.07
CA GLN A 260 -8.85 -2.33 -0.09
C GLN A 260 -10.32 -2.05 -0.41
N GLU A 261 -10.85 -0.92 0.07
CA GLU A 261 -12.26 -0.60 -0.09
C GLU A 261 -12.60 -0.16 -1.53
N HIS A 262 -11.61 0.24 -2.34
CA HIS A 262 -11.82 0.76 -3.70
C HIS A 262 -12.01 -0.32 -4.78
N GLY A 263 -11.92 -1.60 -4.44
CA GLY A 263 -12.09 -2.72 -5.38
C GLY A 263 -13.34 -2.63 -6.27
N PRO A 264 -14.54 -2.40 -5.71
CA PRO A 264 -15.78 -2.27 -6.48
C PRO A 264 -15.76 -1.10 -7.48
N GLN A 265 -15.19 0.05 -7.08
CA GLN A 265 -15.06 1.22 -7.94
C GLN A 265 -14.14 0.91 -9.13
N PHE A 266 -12.96 0.34 -8.86
CA PHE A 266 -12.03 -0.07 -9.91
C PHE A 266 -12.70 -1.00 -10.91
N GLU A 267 -13.40 -2.01 -10.40
CA GLU A 267 -14.04 -3.00 -11.25
C GLU A 267 -15.16 -2.41 -12.11
N SER A 268 -16.00 -1.56 -11.52
CA SER A 268 -17.07 -0.86 -12.24
C SER A 268 -16.52 -0.04 -13.41
N ASP A 269 -15.45 0.71 -13.19
CA ASP A 269 -14.83 1.54 -14.22
C ASP A 269 -14.17 0.70 -15.32
N ILE A 270 -13.46 -0.37 -14.93
CA ILE A 270 -12.86 -1.34 -15.86
C ILE A 270 -13.93 -1.98 -16.75
N VAL A 271 -15.00 -2.49 -16.14
CA VAL A 271 -16.10 -3.16 -16.83
C VAL A 271 -16.82 -2.18 -17.75
N SER A 272 -17.11 -0.97 -17.29
CA SER A 272 -17.74 0.08 -18.09
C SER A 272 -16.89 0.47 -19.30
N PHE A 273 -15.58 0.63 -19.09
CA PHE A 273 -14.64 0.87 -20.19
C PHE A 273 -14.68 -0.28 -21.20
N ILE A 274 -14.54 -1.52 -20.74
CA ILE A 274 -14.56 -2.71 -21.61
C ILE A 274 -15.89 -2.79 -22.39
N GLN A 275 -17.04 -2.53 -21.76
CA GLN A 275 -18.35 -2.49 -22.39
C GLN A 275 -18.43 -1.48 -23.53
N THR A 276 -17.91 -0.27 -23.34
CA THR A 276 -17.91 0.78 -24.38
C THR A 276 -17.01 0.44 -25.58
N GLN A 277 -16.09 -0.52 -25.46
CA GLN A 277 -15.27 -1.01 -26.57
C GLN A 277 -15.96 -2.09 -27.41
N PHE A 278 -17.01 -2.76 -26.90
CA PHE A 278 -17.75 -3.80 -27.63
C PHE A 278 -18.55 -3.36 -28.87
N PRO A 279 -19.13 -2.14 -28.96
CA PRO A 279 -19.87 -1.70 -30.14
C PRO A 279 -19.02 -1.67 -31.42
N PHE A 280 -17.69 -1.65 -31.31
CA PHE A 280 -16.75 -1.47 -32.42
C PHE A 280 -16.08 -2.76 -32.90
N ARG A 281 -16.51 -3.94 -32.45
CA ARG A 281 -15.95 -5.26 -32.85
C ARG A 281 -16.92 -6.16 -33.63
N LYS A 282 -17.86 -5.59 -34.39
CA LYS A 282 -18.63 -6.32 -35.41
C LYS A 282 -17.99 -6.15 -36.79
#